data_AF-A0A968DI29-F1
#
_entry.id   AF-A0A968DI29-F1
#
_cell.length_a   1.000
_cell.length_b   1.000
_cell.length_c   1.000
_cell.angle_alpha   90.00
_cell.angle_beta   90.00
_cell.angle_gamma   90.00
#
_symmetry.space_group_name_H-M   'P 1'
#
loop_
_entity.id
_entity.type
_entity.pdbx_description
1 polymer ?
#
loop_
_entity_poly.entity_id
_entity_poly.type
_entity_poly.pdbx_seq_one_letter_code
_entity_poly.pdbx_strand_id
1 'polypeptide(L)'
;FVPTGSGNLHIPRTILFGPDENLYVADEGINTVLRYDGKTGGFINNFTTGYTLDGPFGMAFGADDNLYVTTDQNDQVVRFNGNTGEFINEFLVNN
;
A
#
# COMPACT_ATOMS: atom_id res chain seq x y z
N PHE A 1 -8.95 1.71 -16.00
CA PHE A 1 -9.46 0.37 -15.62
C PHE A 1 -8.25 -0.48 -15.27
N VAL A 2 -8.17 -1.07 -14.08
CA VAL A 2 -7.05 -1.98 -13.72
C VAL A 2 -7.33 -3.35 -14.33
N PRO A 3 -6.50 -3.86 -15.26
CA PRO A 3 -6.72 -5.17 -15.86
C PRO A 3 -6.58 -6.29 -14.83
N THR A 4 -7.41 -7.33 -14.96
CA THR A 4 -7.33 -8.54 -14.11
C THR A 4 -5.93 -9.16 -14.20
N GLY A 5 -5.32 -9.46 -13.06
CA GLY A 5 -3.97 -10.05 -12.97
C GLY A 5 -2.81 -9.08 -13.25
N SER A 6 -3.08 -7.79 -13.51
CA SER A 6 -2.00 -6.82 -13.67
C SER A 6 -1.28 -6.58 -12.34
N GLY A 7 0.06 -6.65 -12.36
CA GLY A 7 0.87 -6.50 -11.16
C GLY A 7 0.76 -7.65 -10.16
N ASN A 8 0.25 -8.82 -10.56
CA ASN A 8 -0.04 -9.95 -9.67
C ASN A 8 -1.06 -9.62 -8.55
N LEU A 9 -2.01 -8.71 -8.82
CA LEU A 9 -3.12 -8.40 -7.92
C LEU A 9 -3.84 -9.69 -7.48
N HIS A 10 -3.87 -9.93 -6.17
CA HIS A 10 -4.27 -11.18 -5.55
C HIS A 10 -4.92 -10.90 -4.19
N ILE A 11 -6.25 -10.87 -4.10
CA ILE A 11 -6.98 -10.48 -2.87
C ILE A 11 -6.76 -8.98 -2.51
N PRO A 12 -7.19 -8.05 -3.38
CA PRO A 12 -7.20 -6.63 -3.05
C PRO A 12 -8.18 -6.32 -1.91
N ARG A 13 -7.76 -5.52 -0.93
CA ARG A 13 -8.57 -5.16 0.26
C ARG A 13 -9.09 -3.74 0.20
N THR A 14 -8.21 -2.76 -0.02
CA THR A 14 -8.58 -1.33 -0.14
C THR A 14 -7.87 -0.65 -1.29
N ILE A 15 -8.38 0.52 -1.67
CA ILE A 15 -7.77 1.41 -2.64
C ILE A 15 -7.74 2.85 -2.13
N LEU A 16 -6.78 3.64 -2.63
CA LEU A 16 -6.82 5.10 -2.53
C LEU A 16 -6.03 5.76 -3.67
N PHE A 17 -6.40 6.99 -4.01
CA PHE A 17 -5.59 7.83 -4.88
C PHE A 17 -4.61 8.65 -4.04
N GLY A 18 -3.34 8.62 -4.42
CA GLY A 18 -2.30 9.40 -3.77
C GLY A 18 -2.24 10.85 -4.22
N PRO A 19 -1.44 11.68 -3.54
CA PRO A 19 -1.21 13.09 -3.90
C PRO A 19 -0.53 13.26 -5.26
N ASP A 20 0.02 12.18 -5.79
CA ASP A 20 0.70 12.06 -7.08
C ASP A 20 -0.21 11.57 -8.21
N GLU A 21 -1.52 11.54 -7.98
CA GLU A 21 -2.56 11.04 -8.90
C GLU A 21 -2.47 9.53 -9.24
N ASN A 22 -1.62 8.75 -8.56
CA ASN A 22 -1.57 7.30 -8.75
C ASN A 22 -2.58 6.59 -7.86
N LEU A 23 -3.00 5.40 -8.29
CA LEU A 23 -3.87 4.50 -7.54
C LEU A 23 -3.03 3.50 -6.76
N TYR A 24 -3.26 3.43 -5.45
CA TYR A 24 -2.60 2.50 -4.53
C TYR A 24 -3.59 1.45 -4.08
N VAL A 25 -3.17 0.19 -4.07
CA VAL A 25 -4.03 -0.95 -3.70
C VAL A 25 -3.33 -1.77 -2.63
N ALA A 26 -3.97 -1.92 -1.47
CA ALA A 26 -3.49 -2.86 -0.45
C ALA A 26 -3.90 -4.26 -0.90
N ASP A 27 -2.90 -5.13 -1.03
CA ASP A 27 -3.10 -6.49 -1.52
C ASP A 27 -2.65 -7.49 -0.47
N GLU A 28 -3.62 -8.25 0.04
CA GLU A 28 -3.41 -9.23 1.10
C GLU A 28 -2.71 -10.48 0.58
N GLY A 29 -3.06 -10.93 -0.63
CA GLY A 29 -2.56 -12.20 -1.14
C GLY A 29 -1.11 -12.14 -1.60
N ILE A 30 -0.54 -10.95 -1.79
CA ILE A 30 0.91 -10.76 -1.96
C ILE A 30 1.54 -9.83 -0.91
N ASN A 31 0.82 -9.49 0.16
CA ASN A 31 1.34 -8.82 1.35
C ASN A 31 2.13 -7.53 1.05
N THR A 32 1.57 -6.67 0.19
CA THR A 32 2.21 -5.42 -0.25
C THR A 32 1.17 -4.36 -0.61
N VAL A 33 1.63 -3.14 -0.85
CA VAL A 33 0.84 -2.12 -1.55
C VAL A 33 1.32 -2.05 -3.00
N LEU A 34 0.40 -2.21 -3.95
CA LEU A 34 0.66 -2.04 -5.37
C LEU A 34 0.34 -0.62 -5.82
N ARG A 35 1.09 -0.10 -6.79
CA ARG A 35 0.85 1.22 -7.41
C ARG A 35 0.50 1.06 -8.88
N TYR A 36 -0.50 1.81 -9.30
CA TYR A 36 -1.03 1.86 -10.65
C TYR A 36 -1.14 3.31 -11.10
N ASP A 37 -1.05 3.53 -12.41
CA ASP A 37 -1.38 4.80 -13.01
C ASP A 37 -2.87 5.10 -12.75
N GLY A 38 -3.17 6.23 -12.11
CA GLY A 38 -4.54 6.50 -11.65
C GLY A 38 -5.52 6.83 -12.77
N LYS A 39 -5.05 7.14 -13.98
CA LYS A 39 -5.90 7.48 -15.14
C LYS A 39 -6.24 6.24 -15.95
N THR A 40 -5.23 5.41 -16.19
CA THR A 40 -5.31 4.25 -17.08
C THR A 40 -5.58 2.96 -16.32
N GLY A 41 -5.11 2.85 -15.08
CA GLY A 41 -5.07 1.61 -14.29
C GLY A 41 -3.90 0.70 -14.68
N GLY A 42 -2.92 1.19 -15.44
CA GLY A 42 -1.71 0.43 -15.77
C GLY A 42 -0.86 0.19 -14.54
N PHE A 43 -0.37 -1.04 -14.34
CA PHE A 43 0.52 -1.37 -13.23
C PHE A 43 1.85 -0.60 -13.34
N ILE A 44 2.30 -0.03 -12.22
CA ILE A 44 3.58 0.67 -12.13
C ILE A 44 4.60 -0.21 -11.40
N ASN A 45 4.35 -0.54 -10.13
CA ASN A 45 5.25 -1.35 -9.31
C ASN A 45 4.58 -1.87 -8.02
N ASN A 46 5.31 -2.72 -7.29
CA ASN A 46 5.08 -2.93 -5.87
C ASN A 46 5.65 -1.71 -5.15
N PHE A 47 4.80 -0.95 -4.48
CA PHE A 47 5.16 0.34 -3.91
C PHE A 47 5.96 0.19 -2.63
N THR A 48 5.47 -0.61 -1.68
CA THR A 48 6.09 -0.74 -0.36
C THR A 48 7.30 -1.66 -0.41
N THR A 49 8.42 -1.21 0.15
CA THR A 49 9.70 -1.93 0.19
C THR A 49 10.36 -1.85 1.58
N GLY A 50 11.29 -2.76 1.88
CA GLY A 50 12.02 -2.77 3.15
C GLY A 50 11.22 -3.31 4.35
N TYR A 51 9.97 -3.72 4.14
CA TYR A 51 9.11 -4.34 5.15
C TYR A 51 8.08 -5.25 4.46
N THR A 52 7.85 -6.44 5.01
CA THR A 52 6.80 -7.35 4.54
C THR A 52 5.56 -7.11 5.38
N LEU A 53 4.48 -6.63 4.74
CA LEU A 53 3.20 -6.45 5.42
C LEU A 53 2.56 -7.81 5.70
N ASP A 54 1.62 -7.86 6.64
CA ASP A 54 0.88 -9.08 6.94
C ASP A 54 -0.62 -8.77 7.02
N GLY A 55 -1.33 -9.11 5.94
CA GLY A 55 -2.74 -8.71 5.78
C GLY A 55 -2.94 -7.20 5.72
N PRO A 56 -2.29 -6.46 4.79
CA PRO A 56 -2.54 -5.04 4.62
C PRO A 56 -4.02 -4.78 4.28
N PHE A 57 -4.65 -3.88 5.03
CA PHE A 57 -6.09 -3.63 4.93
C PHE A 57 -6.40 -2.16 4.67
N GLY A 58 -6.16 -1.30 5.65
CA GLY A 58 -6.49 0.13 5.60
C GLY A 58 -5.27 0.94 5.20
N MET A 59 -5.47 2.06 4.53
CA MET A 59 -4.38 2.93 4.11
C MET A 59 -4.78 4.41 4.13
N ALA A 60 -3.81 5.28 4.40
CA ALA A 60 -3.96 6.74 4.29
C ALA A 60 -2.61 7.43 4.03
N PHE A 61 -2.60 8.46 3.19
CA PHE A 61 -1.48 9.41 3.16
C PHE A 61 -1.68 10.45 4.27
N GLY A 62 -0.68 10.59 5.13
CA GLY A 62 -0.66 11.59 6.20
C GLY A 62 -0.26 12.98 5.69
N ALA A 63 -0.46 13.99 6.54
CA ALA A 63 -0.01 15.37 6.26
C ALA A 63 1.53 15.53 6.30
N ASP A 64 2.24 14.47 6.67
CA ASP A 64 3.71 14.36 6.70
C ASP A 64 4.28 13.66 5.47
N ASP A 65 3.49 13.59 4.38
CA ASP A 65 3.83 12.94 3.11
C ASP A 65 4.20 11.44 3.23
N ASN A 66 3.76 10.78 4.31
CA ASN A 66 3.97 9.34 4.52
C ASN A 66 2.70 8.53 4.25
N LEU A 67 2.88 7.30 3.78
CA LEU A 67 1.80 6.31 3.67
C LEU A 67 1.72 5.50 4.96
N TYR A 68 0.54 5.46 5.55
CA TYR A 68 0.21 4.63 6.70
C TYR A 68 -0.62 3.45 6.22
N VAL A 69 -0.24 2.25 6.63
CA VAL A 69 -0.93 1.00 6.28
C VAL A 69 -1.26 0.26 7.56
N THR A 70 -2.54 -0.08 7.75
CA THR A 70 -2.94 -0.99 8.83
C THR A 70 -2.86 -2.42 8.35
N THR A 71 -2.47 -3.30 9.23
CA THR A 71 -2.40 -4.76 9.01
C THR A 71 -3.42 -5.46 9.92
N ASP A 72 -4.08 -6.49 9.41
CA ASP A 72 -5.13 -7.21 10.15
C ASP A 72 -4.66 -8.55 10.75
N GLN A 73 -3.48 -9.05 10.36
CA GLN A 73 -2.93 -10.30 10.90
C GLN A 73 -1.93 -10.09 12.05
N ASN A 74 -1.29 -8.93 12.11
CA ASN A 74 -0.31 -8.61 13.15
C ASN A 74 -0.63 -7.33 13.96
N ASP A 75 -1.82 -6.74 13.76
CA ASP A 75 -2.37 -5.59 14.49
C ASP A 75 -1.44 -4.36 14.57
N GLN A 76 -0.84 -3.98 13.44
CA GLN A 76 0.09 -2.84 13.37
C GLN A 76 -0.45 -1.70 12.52
N VAL A 77 0.13 -0.51 12.75
CA VAL A 77 0.14 0.57 11.77
C VAL A 77 1.57 0.74 11.31
N VAL A 78 1.83 0.45 10.05
CA VAL A 78 3.16 0.53 9.44
C VAL A 78 3.24 1.80 8.61
N ARG A 79 4.34 2.54 8.74
CA ARG A 79 4.57 3.81 8.04
C ARG A 79 5.68 3.66 7.01
N PHE A 80 5.39 4.16 5.81
CA PHE A 80 6.29 4.18 4.66
C PHE A 80 6.43 5.62 4.15
N ASN A 81 7.55 5.90 3.48
CA ASN A 81 7.69 7.15 2.74
C ASN A 81 6.65 7.21 1.62
N GLY A 82 5.85 8.27 1.55
CA GLY A 82 4.73 8.35 0.61
C GLY A 82 5.15 8.61 -0.85
N ASN A 83 6.41 8.94 -1.11
CA ASN A 83 6.94 9.11 -2.46
C ASN A 83 7.67 7.85 -2.97
N THR A 84 8.48 7.23 -2.11
CA THR A 84 9.36 6.10 -2.47
C THR A 84 8.78 4.74 -2.08
N GLY A 85 7.88 4.71 -1.11
CA GLY A 85 7.35 3.47 -0.53
C GLY A 85 8.35 2.73 0.35
N GLU A 86 9.49 3.34 0.68
CA GLU A 86 10.46 2.75 1.60
C GLU A 86 9.91 2.73 3.03
N PHE A 87 10.07 1.60 3.71
CA PHE A 87 9.71 1.45 5.11
C PHE A 87 10.42 2.47 6.01
N ILE A 88 9.67 3.10 6.91
CA ILE A 88 10.19 4.03 7.91
C ILE A 88 10.20 3.36 9.28
N ASN A 89 9.02 2.98 9.79
CA ASN A 89 8.86 2.31 11.08
C ASN A 89 7.44 1.76 11.26
N GLU A 90 7.26 0.95 12.30
CA GLU A 90 5.95 0.64 12.88
C GLU A 90 5.52 1.85 13.74
N PHE A 91 4.43 2.51 13.35
CA PHE A 91 3.92 3.72 13.98
C PHE A 91 3.16 3.43 15.27
N LEU A 92 2.39 2.34 15.28
CA LEU A 92 1.76 1.78 16.47
C LEU A 92 2.11 0.30 16.54
N VAL A 93 2.64 -0.12 17.68
CA VAL A 93 2.86 -1.52 18.04
C VAL A 93 1.96 -1.85 19.22
N ASN A 94 1.19 -2.94 19.12
CA ASN A 94 0.57 -3.52 20.31
C ASN A 94 1.68 -4.14 21.18
N ASN A 95 1.78 -3.68 22.43
CA ASN A 95 2.58 -4.34 23.47
C ASN A 95 1.70 -5.29 24.28
#